data_AF-A0A1A7QEP1-F1
#
_entry.id   AF-A0A1A7QEP1-F1
#
_cell.length_a   1.000
_cell.length_b   1.000
_cell.length_c   1.000
_cell.angle_alpha   90.00
_cell.angle_beta   90.00
_cell.angle_gamma   90.00
#
_symmetry.space_group_name_H-M   'P 1'
#
loop_
_entity.id
_entity.type
_entity.pdbx_description
1 polymer ?
#
loop_
_entity_poly.entity_id
_entity_poly.type
_entity_poly.pdbx_seq_one_letter_code
_entity_poly.pdbx_strand_id
1 'polypeptide(L)'
;MLVHHTKKLGDREATAEDGRGAVALRDAARIVLPLNGMSKAEAEELGISDPQVRRSLVRIDTGKANRAPPDAATWIKLEGQSLENGEGLEPSDFVGVATLWEKPDVFHGLTNWHLYMVQQGLAAGDWRESVQAKDWVGHLVASVAGLSIETDKGRIKAIIRTWKRNGALSVEHRAVNGRDVPFVIVGTSVDASEVSTLPHLQTCGAGGAESAGSEPL
;
A
#
# COMPACT_ATOMS: atom_id res chain seq x y z
N MET A 1 11.62 -13.04 -26.95
CA MET A 1 12.16 -12.51 -25.68
C MET A 1 13.30 -13.39 -25.21
N LEU A 2 14.30 -12.84 -24.54
CA LEU A 2 15.39 -13.58 -23.90
C LEU A 2 15.40 -13.22 -22.42
N VAL A 3 15.43 -14.23 -21.55
CA VAL A 3 15.62 -14.03 -20.10
C VAL A 3 17.10 -14.14 -19.81
N HIS A 4 17.64 -13.18 -19.06
CA HIS A 4 19.06 -13.12 -18.77
C HIS A 4 19.33 -12.75 -17.31
N HIS A 5 20.28 -13.45 -16.69
CA HIS A 5 20.66 -13.16 -15.31
C HIS A 5 21.54 -11.92 -15.22
N THR A 6 21.35 -11.17 -14.15
CA THR A 6 22.27 -10.10 -13.77
C THR A 6 23.54 -10.66 -13.14
N LYS A 7 24.57 -9.81 -13.02
CA LYS A 7 25.64 -10.04 -12.04
C LYS A 7 25.08 -10.01 -10.61
N LYS A 8 25.86 -10.42 -9.62
CA LYS A 8 25.45 -10.29 -8.21
C LYS A 8 25.38 -8.81 -7.84
N LEU A 9 24.23 -8.35 -7.34
CA LEU A 9 23.96 -6.93 -7.10
C LEU A 9 24.02 -6.53 -5.62
N GLY A 10 24.01 -7.50 -4.69
CA GLY A 10 23.83 -7.19 -3.27
C GLY A 10 22.44 -6.61 -3.06
N ASP A 11 22.35 -5.48 -2.36
CA ASP A 11 21.08 -4.83 -1.99
C ASP A 11 20.58 -3.80 -3.01
N ARG A 12 21.29 -3.57 -4.13
CA ARG A 12 20.82 -2.62 -5.16
C ARG A 12 19.87 -3.29 -6.15
N GLU A 13 19.01 -2.46 -6.70
CA GLU A 13 18.11 -2.83 -7.78
C GLU A 13 18.86 -3.11 -9.10
N ALA A 14 18.30 -4.01 -9.89
CA ALA A 14 18.75 -4.32 -11.24
C ALA A 14 18.36 -3.21 -12.21
N THR A 15 19.30 -2.87 -13.09
CA THR A 15 19.11 -1.95 -14.21
C THR A 15 19.42 -2.66 -15.53
N ALA A 16 19.18 -2.00 -16.67
CA ALA A 16 19.52 -2.53 -17.98
C ALA A 16 21.03 -2.83 -18.15
N GLU A 17 21.89 -2.19 -17.36
CA GLU A 17 23.36 -2.35 -17.41
C GLU A 17 23.88 -3.58 -16.66
N ASP A 18 23.00 -4.31 -15.97
CA ASP A 18 23.42 -5.34 -15.01
C ASP A 18 23.44 -6.76 -15.53
N GLY A 19 23.03 -6.96 -16.79
CA GLY A 19 23.12 -8.26 -17.46
C GLY A 19 24.55 -8.81 -17.47
N ARG A 20 24.73 -10.12 -17.39
CA ARG A 20 26.07 -10.72 -17.53
C ARG A 20 26.59 -10.52 -18.97
N GLY A 21 27.75 -9.90 -19.13
CA GLY A 21 28.23 -9.50 -20.47
C GLY A 21 27.33 -8.42 -21.12
N ALA A 22 26.73 -7.55 -20.29
CA ALA A 22 25.59 -6.67 -20.60
C ALA A 22 25.64 -5.97 -21.95
N VAL A 23 26.78 -5.43 -22.36
CA VAL A 23 26.84 -4.41 -23.41
C VAL A 23 26.32 -4.93 -24.76
N ALA A 24 26.85 -6.05 -25.25
CA ALA A 24 26.45 -6.56 -26.57
C ALA A 24 24.95 -6.92 -26.64
N LEU A 25 24.43 -7.55 -25.59
CA LEU A 25 23.04 -7.99 -25.55
C LEU A 25 22.07 -6.80 -25.39
N ARG A 26 22.39 -5.89 -24.45
CA ARG A 26 21.63 -4.66 -24.21
C ARG A 26 21.58 -3.81 -25.46
N ASP A 27 22.69 -3.62 -26.17
CA ASP A 27 22.77 -2.75 -27.34
C ASP A 27 21.97 -3.31 -28.51
N ALA A 28 22.01 -4.62 -28.70
CA ALA A 28 21.17 -5.32 -29.68
C ALA A 28 19.67 -5.28 -29.33
N ALA A 29 19.32 -5.26 -28.04
CA ALA A 29 17.93 -5.23 -27.59
C ALA A 29 17.26 -3.86 -27.83
N ARG A 30 16.01 -3.88 -28.27
CA ARG A 30 15.15 -2.68 -28.42
C ARG A 30 14.44 -2.29 -27.13
N ILE A 31 14.17 -3.29 -26.28
CA ILE A 31 13.51 -3.17 -24.99
C ILE A 31 14.29 -4.01 -23.99
N VAL A 32 14.54 -3.46 -22.80
CA VAL A 32 15.13 -4.19 -21.66
C VAL A 32 14.27 -3.92 -20.44
N LEU A 33 13.79 -4.98 -19.80
CA LEU A 33 12.90 -4.93 -18.64
C LEU A 33 13.59 -5.54 -17.41
N PRO A 34 14.16 -4.72 -16.51
CA PRO A 34 14.64 -5.20 -15.22
C PRO A 34 13.47 -5.65 -14.33
N LEU A 35 13.66 -6.77 -13.63
CA LEU A 35 12.73 -7.27 -12.62
C LEU A 35 13.34 -7.05 -11.24
N ASN A 36 12.62 -6.34 -10.38
CA ASN A 36 13.03 -6.01 -9.02
C ASN A 36 11.99 -6.50 -8.01
N GLY A 37 12.40 -6.91 -6.82
CA GLY A 37 11.47 -7.18 -5.73
C GLY A 37 11.08 -5.89 -5.01
N MET A 38 9.93 -5.90 -4.32
CA MET A 38 9.52 -4.75 -3.50
C MET A 38 10.53 -4.46 -2.37
N SER A 39 11.04 -3.24 -2.33
CA SER A 39 11.92 -2.79 -1.26
C SER A 39 11.19 -2.70 0.09
N LYS A 40 11.94 -2.68 1.19
CA LYS A 40 11.33 -2.47 2.52
C LYS A 40 10.67 -1.09 2.63
N ALA A 41 11.28 -0.06 2.04
CA ALA A 41 10.77 1.30 2.06
C ALA A 41 9.44 1.43 1.29
N GLU A 42 9.34 0.84 0.10
CA GLU A 42 8.09 0.83 -0.68
C GLU A 42 6.99 0.06 0.07
N ALA A 43 7.31 -1.11 0.63
CA ALA A 43 6.35 -1.89 1.41
C ALA A 43 5.84 -1.08 2.62
N GLU A 44 6.74 -0.38 3.30
CA GLU A 44 6.39 0.50 4.40
C GLU A 44 5.47 1.64 3.98
N GLU A 45 5.74 2.30 2.86
CA GLU A 45 4.93 3.39 2.31
C GLU A 45 3.53 2.92 1.88
N LEU A 46 3.43 1.71 1.35
CA LEU A 46 2.16 1.11 0.92
C LEU A 46 1.42 0.37 2.04
N GLY A 47 1.97 0.37 3.26
CA GLY A 47 1.36 -0.30 4.40
C GLY A 47 1.41 -1.83 4.33
N ILE A 48 2.31 -2.41 3.55
CA ILE A 48 2.51 -3.86 3.42
C ILE A 48 3.44 -4.31 4.54
N SER A 49 2.86 -4.91 5.58
CA SER A 49 3.61 -5.40 6.75
C SER A 49 4.04 -6.87 6.65
N ASP A 50 3.34 -7.68 5.85
CA ASP A 50 3.65 -9.10 5.71
C ASP A 50 4.88 -9.31 4.79
N PRO A 51 5.98 -9.88 5.32
CA PRO A 51 7.17 -10.18 4.52
C PRO A 51 6.93 -11.16 3.36
N GLN A 52 5.95 -12.06 3.46
CA GLN A 52 5.60 -12.99 2.39
C GLN A 52 4.91 -12.27 1.23
N VAL A 53 3.93 -11.42 1.54
CA VAL A 53 3.28 -10.56 0.53
C VAL A 53 4.32 -9.66 -0.14
N ARG A 54 5.23 -9.05 0.62
CA ARG A 54 6.32 -8.25 0.03
C ARG A 54 7.19 -9.05 -0.93
N ARG A 55 7.52 -10.29 -0.60
CA ARG A 55 8.39 -11.16 -1.43
C ARG A 55 7.70 -11.67 -2.69
N SER A 56 6.37 -11.74 -2.71
CA SER A 56 5.63 -12.14 -3.90
C SER A 56 5.40 -11.00 -4.89
N LEU A 57 5.65 -9.76 -4.50
CA LEU A 57 5.50 -8.58 -5.36
C LEU A 57 6.78 -8.30 -6.16
N VAL A 58 6.62 -8.28 -7.49
CA VAL A 58 7.70 -8.01 -8.45
C VAL A 58 7.36 -6.75 -9.24
N ARG A 59 8.31 -5.82 -9.27
CA ARG A 59 8.30 -4.60 -10.07
C ARG A 59 9.00 -4.86 -11.39
N ILE A 60 8.35 -4.47 -12.49
CA ILE A 60 8.87 -4.52 -13.85
C ILE A 60 9.15 -3.08 -14.27
N ASP A 61 10.44 -2.77 -14.39
CA ASP A 61 10.90 -1.44 -14.79
C ASP A 61 11.17 -1.39 -16.30
N THR A 62 11.06 -0.20 -16.89
CA THR A 62 11.50 0.04 -18.28
C THR A 62 12.94 0.55 -18.29
N GLY A 63 13.90 -0.37 -18.37
CA GLY A 63 15.33 -0.04 -18.32
C GLY A 63 15.90 0.50 -19.65
N LYS A 64 15.30 0.09 -20.78
CA LYS A 64 15.57 0.64 -22.12
C LYS A 64 14.31 0.51 -22.96
N ALA A 65 13.90 1.59 -23.61
CA ALA A 65 12.83 1.59 -24.61
C ALA A 65 13.13 2.62 -25.71
N ASN A 66 13.44 2.16 -26.91
CA ASN A 66 13.89 3.05 -28.00
C ASN A 66 12.75 3.76 -28.76
N ARG A 67 11.48 3.38 -28.55
CA ARG A 67 10.33 3.83 -29.37
C ARG A 67 9.04 4.07 -28.57
N ALA A 68 9.12 4.11 -27.25
CA ALA A 68 7.98 4.37 -26.38
C ALA A 68 8.33 5.51 -25.41
N PRO A 69 7.35 6.33 -25.01
CA PRO A 69 7.52 7.24 -23.88
C PRO A 69 7.94 6.48 -22.62
N PRO A 70 8.58 7.16 -21.65
CA PRO A 70 8.75 6.61 -20.31
C PRO A 70 7.39 6.19 -19.74
N ASP A 71 7.33 4.98 -19.18
CA ASP A 71 6.13 4.43 -18.55
C ASP A 71 6.38 4.17 -17.07
N ALA A 72 5.30 4.17 -16.28
CA ALA A 72 5.36 3.77 -14.88
C ALA A 72 5.74 2.28 -14.77
N ALA A 73 6.39 1.92 -13.67
CA ALA A 73 6.70 0.53 -13.41
C ALA A 73 5.42 -0.30 -13.26
N THR A 74 5.36 -1.44 -13.96
CA THR A 74 4.28 -2.41 -13.80
C THR A 74 4.57 -3.28 -12.58
N TRP A 75 3.55 -3.55 -11.79
CA TRP A 75 3.67 -4.48 -10.68
C TRP A 75 2.86 -5.74 -10.94
N ILE A 76 3.46 -6.85 -10.55
CA ILE A 76 2.80 -8.16 -10.55
C ILE A 76 2.93 -8.80 -9.17
N LYS A 77 1.97 -9.66 -8.85
CA LYS A 77 1.99 -10.52 -7.67
C LYS A 77 2.12 -11.96 -8.12
N LEU A 78 3.06 -12.68 -7.51
CA LEU A 78 3.19 -14.13 -7.65
C LEU A 78 2.27 -14.81 -6.65
N GLU A 79 1.26 -15.53 -7.11
CA GLU A 79 0.31 -16.20 -6.24
C GLU A 79 -0.03 -17.61 -6.69
N GLY A 80 -0.49 -18.44 -5.75
CA GLY A 80 -0.93 -19.80 -6.04
C GLY A 80 -2.36 -19.78 -6.55
N GLN A 81 -2.57 -20.32 -7.75
CA GLN A 81 -3.90 -20.57 -8.31
C GLN A 81 -4.26 -22.04 -8.12
N SER A 82 -5.39 -22.30 -7.48
CA SER A 82 -5.96 -23.65 -7.41
C SER A 82 -6.35 -24.11 -8.81
N LEU A 83 -6.03 -25.36 -9.14
CA LEU A 83 -6.48 -26.01 -10.37
C LEU A 83 -7.89 -26.61 -10.25
N GLU A 84 -8.50 -26.55 -9.06
CA GLU A 84 -9.84 -27.09 -8.78
C GLU A 84 -9.99 -28.58 -9.16
N ASN A 85 -8.87 -29.32 -9.14
CA ASN A 85 -8.79 -30.73 -9.51
C ASN A 85 -8.83 -31.69 -8.31
N GLY A 86 -9.12 -31.18 -7.12
CA GLY A 86 -9.27 -32.02 -5.91
C GLY A 86 -10.58 -32.82 -5.94
N GLU A 87 -10.56 -34.05 -5.44
CA GLU A 87 -11.73 -34.93 -5.38
C GLU A 87 -11.82 -35.62 -4.01
N GLY A 88 -13.02 -35.61 -3.40
CA GLY A 88 -13.26 -36.26 -2.12
C GLY A 88 -12.42 -35.65 -0.98
N LEU A 89 -11.45 -36.42 -0.47
CA LEU A 89 -10.52 -35.99 0.58
C LEU A 89 -9.18 -35.49 0.01
N GLU A 90 -8.96 -35.60 -1.30
CA GLU A 90 -7.73 -35.14 -1.94
C GLU A 90 -7.78 -33.61 -2.14
N PRO A 91 -6.78 -32.87 -1.63
CA PRO A 91 -6.72 -31.42 -1.83
C PRO A 91 -6.45 -31.09 -3.30
N SER A 92 -6.84 -29.88 -3.72
CA SER A 92 -6.49 -29.39 -5.07
C SER A 92 -5.00 -29.07 -5.20
N ASP A 93 -4.47 -29.25 -6.40
CA ASP A 93 -3.14 -28.77 -6.77
C ASP A 93 -3.13 -27.25 -6.96
N PHE A 94 -1.98 -26.64 -6.70
CA PHE A 94 -1.77 -25.21 -6.89
C PHE A 94 -0.59 -24.96 -7.83
N VAL A 95 -0.77 -24.03 -8.76
CA VAL A 95 0.29 -23.56 -9.67
C VAL A 95 0.60 -22.09 -9.42
N GLY A 96 1.86 -21.70 -9.56
CA GLY A 96 2.26 -20.31 -9.43
C GLY A 96 1.86 -19.51 -10.68
N VAL A 97 1.11 -18.44 -10.49
CA VAL A 97 0.71 -17.50 -11.53
C VAL A 97 1.23 -16.09 -11.23
N ALA A 98 1.42 -15.29 -12.28
CA ALA A 98 1.71 -13.88 -12.17
C ALA A 98 0.45 -13.08 -12.50
N THR A 99 -0.09 -12.36 -11.53
CA THR A 99 -1.26 -11.50 -11.70
C THR A 99 -0.86 -10.04 -11.65
N LEU A 100 -1.56 -9.18 -12.37
CA LEU A 100 -1.35 -7.73 -12.26
C LEU A 100 -1.67 -7.30 -10.84
N TRP A 101 -0.82 -6.44 -10.29
CA TRP A 101 -1.01 -5.89 -8.96
C TRP A 101 -1.06 -4.37 -9.03
N GLU A 102 -2.13 -3.80 -8.49
CA GLU A 102 -2.29 -2.36 -8.36
C GLU A 102 -1.80 -1.91 -6.98
N LYS A 103 -1.04 -0.82 -6.96
CA LYS A 103 -0.60 -0.21 -5.70
C LYS A 103 -1.84 0.19 -4.89
N PRO A 104 -1.93 -0.17 -3.60
CA PRO A 104 -3.03 0.27 -2.77
C PRO A 104 -2.96 1.79 -2.60
N ASP A 105 -4.08 2.47 -2.78
CA ASP A 105 -4.23 3.84 -2.31
C ASP A 105 -4.45 3.82 -0.80
N VAL A 106 -3.39 4.13 -0.05
CA VAL A 106 -3.42 4.15 1.42
C VAL A 106 -4.46 5.15 1.96
N PHE A 107 -4.79 6.18 1.20
CA PHE A 107 -5.78 7.21 1.53
C PHE A 107 -7.16 6.96 0.91
N HIS A 108 -7.39 5.80 0.28
CA HIS A 108 -8.67 5.51 -0.35
C HIS A 108 -9.86 5.71 0.61
N GLY A 109 -10.79 6.60 0.25
CA GLY A 109 -11.94 6.93 1.10
C GLY A 109 -11.66 7.90 2.25
N LEU A 110 -10.42 8.36 2.42
CA LEU A 110 -10.07 9.42 3.37
C LEU A 110 -10.14 10.79 2.70
N THR A 111 -10.54 11.77 3.51
CA THR A 111 -10.72 13.16 3.12
C THR A 111 -10.10 14.07 4.17
N ASN A 112 -10.01 15.37 3.88
CA ASN A 112 -9.54 16.36 4.86
C ASN A 112 -10.37 16.38 6.14
N TRP A 113 -11.65 16.00 6.07
CA TRP A 113 -12.50 15.82 7.25
C TRP A 113 -11.94 14.77 8.21
N HIS A 114 -11.45 13.64 7.70
CA HIS A 114 -10.85 12.60 8.53
C HIS A 114 -9.57 13.10 9.21
N LEU A 115 -8.71 13.80 8.46
CA LEU A 115 -7.51 14.42 9.05
C LEU A 115 -7.89 15.44 10.13
N TYR A 116 -8.86 16.31 9.85
CA TYR A 116 -9.37 17.29 10.82
C TYR A 116 -9.87 16.61 12.10
N MET A 117 -10.69 15.56 11.98
CA MET A 117 -11.20 14.81 13.13
C MET A 117 -10.08 14.14 13.94
N VAL A 118 -9.04 13.61 13.28
CA VAL A 118 -7.84 13.10 13.96
C VAL A 118 -7.13 14.24 14.70
N GLN A 119 -6.97 15.42 14.10
CA GLN A 119 -6.35 16.57 14.76
C GLN A 119 -7.16 17.04 15.98
N GLN A 120 -8.49 17.06 15.90
CA GLN A 120 -9.34 17.36 17.06
C GLN A 120 -9.19 16.31 18.17
N GLY A 121 -9.14 15.02 17.83
CA GLY A 121 -8.91 13.95 18.80
C GLY A 121 -7.52 14.01 19.45
N LEU A 122 -6.51 14.46 18.71
CA LEU A 122 -5.16 14.71 19.25
C LEU A 122 -5.13 15.88 20.25
N ALA A 123 -5.91 16.93 20.00
CA ALA A 123 -5.99 18.07 20.92
C ALA A 123 -6.71 17.70 22.25
N ALA A 124 -7.55 16.68 22.23
CA ALA A 124 -8.34 16.24 23.38
C ALA A 124 -7.64 15.23 24.30
N GLY A 125 -6.46 14.71 23.94
CA GLY A 125 -5.80 13.68 24.73
C GLY A 125 -4.35 13.42 24.35
N ASP A 126 -3.70 12.57 25.15
CA ASP A 126 -2.29 12.23 24.98
C ASP A 126 -2.13 10.92 24.19
N TRP A 127 -1.59 11.02 22.98
CA TRP A 127 -1.45 9.89 22.07
C TRP A 127 0.02 9.55 21.82
N ARG A 128 0.38 8.28 22.00
CA ARG A 128 1.74 7.76 21.83
C ARG A 128 2.04 7.47 20.36
N GLU A 129 3.28 7.68 19.96
CA GLU A 129 3.72 7.33 18.59
C GLU A 129 3.90 5.81 18.41
N SER A 130 4.39 5.13 19.46
CA SER A 130 4.72 3.70 19.39
C SER A 130 3.48 2.83 19.30
N VAL A 131 3.49 1.91 18.33
CA VAL A 131 2.45 0.88 18.11
C VAL A 131 2.32 -0.13 19.27
N GLN A 132 3.31 -0.16 20.17
CA GLN A 132 3.28 -1.02 21.37
C GLN A 132 2.56 -0.36 22.56
N ALA A 133 2.28 0.94 22.47
CA ALA A 133 1.63 1.66 23.55
C ALA A 133 0.12 1.40 23.54
N LYS A 134 -0.47 1.35 24.74
CA LYS A 134 -1.94 1.25 24.90
C LYS A 134 -2.66 2.43 24.24
N ASP A 135 -2.09 3.62 24.39
CA ASP A 135 -2.65 4.87 23.85
C ASP A 135 -1.99 5.23 22.51
N TRP A 136 -1.70 4.23 21.67
CA TRP A 136 -1.14 4.47 20.34
C TRP A 136 -2.08 5.31 19.47
N VAL A 137 -1.56 6.36 18.83
CA VAL A 137 -2.33 7.23 17.92
C VAL A 137 -3.05 6.45 16.80
N GLY A 138 -2.56 5.27 16.43
CA GLY A 138 -3.23 4.42 15.46
C GLY A 138 -4.65 4.04 15.84
N HIS A 139 -4.97 3.93 17.13
CA HIS A 139 -6.34 3.69 17.60
C HIS A 139 -7.28 4.86 17.25
N LEU A 140 -6.81 6.10 17.40
CA LEU A 140 -7.56 7.28 16.99
C LEU A 140 -7.77 7.32 15.48
N VAL A 141 -6.69 7.11 14.71
CA VAL A 141 -6.76 7.08 13.24
C VAL A 141 -7.71 5.99 12.76
N ALA A 142 -7.63 4.79 13.33
CA ALA A 142 -8.50 3.67 13.01
C ALA A 142 -9.98 4.00 13.27
N SER A 143 -10.28 4.57 14.44
CA SER A 143 -11.65 4.95 14.81
C SER A 143 -12.24 6.01 13.87
N VAL A 144 -11.45 7.01 13.47
CA VAL A 144 -11.93 8.08 12.58
C VAL A 144 -12.07 7.58 11.15
N ALA A 145 -11.12 6.78 10.68
CA ALA A 145 -11.06 6.26 9.32
C ALA A 145 -11.96 5.04 9.06
N GLY A 146 -12.62 4.50 10.09
CA GLY A 146 -13.38 3.25 9.98
C GLY A 146 -12.52 2.03 9.65
N LEU A 147 -11.26 2.02 10.09
CA LEU A 147 -10.29 0.95 9.83
C LEU A 147 -10.16 0.03 11.04
N SER A 148 -9.82 -1.24 10.79
CA SER A 148 -9.57 -2.22 11.84
C SER A 148 -8.08 -2.26 12.19
N ILE A 149 -7.76 -2.20 13.48
CA ILE A 149 -6.38 -2.29 13.97
C ILE A 149 -5.73 -3.64 13.66
N GLU A 150 -6.53 -4.70 13.55
CA GLU A 150 -6.01 -6.05 13.30
C GLU A 150 -5.66 -6.25 11.82
N THR A 151 -6.56 -5.82 10.93
CA THR A 151 -6.44 -6.07 9.48
C THR A 151 -5.78 -4.94 8.72
N ASP A 152 -5.95 -3.69 9.16
CA ASP A 152 -5.47 -2.48 8.47
C ASP A 152 -4.24 -1.85 9.13
N LYS A 153 -3.60 -2.55 10.06
CA LYS A 153 -2.47 -2.03 10.84
C LYS A 153 -1.38 -1.39 9.99
N GLY A 154 -1.03 -2.05 8.90
CA GLY A 154 -0.03 -1.57 7.97
C GLY A 154 -0.45 -0.30 7.24
N ARG A 155 -1.71 -0.24 6.78
CA ARG A 155 -2.32 0.95 6.16
C ARG A 155 -2.37 2.13 7.13
N ILE A 156 -2.77 1.89 8.38
CA ILE A 156 -2.81 2.92 9.44
C ILE A 156 -1.41 3.49 9.69
N LYS A 157 -0.38 2.64 9.75
CA LYS A 157 1.02 3.09 9.87
C LYS A 157 1.46 3.93 8.67
N ALA A 158 1.07 3.57 7.45
CA ALA A 158 1.39 4.33 6.24
C ALA A 158 0.72 5.71 6.23
N ILE A 159 -0.55 5.80 6.64
CA ILE A 159 -1.29 7.06 6.81
C ILE A 159 -0.57 7.97 7.81
N ILE A 160 -0.29 7.48 9.02
CA ILE A 160 0.41 8.25 10.07
C ILE A 160 1.78 8.72 9.59
N ARG A 161 2.56 7.84 8.94
CA ARG A 161 3.88 8.20 8.40
C ARG A 161 3.76 9.34 7.40
N THR A 162 2.80 9.26 6.48
CA THR A 162 2.60 10.28 5.46
C THR A 162 2.15 11.61 6.05
N TRP A 163 1.21 11.61 6.99
CA TRP A 163 0.79 12.84 7.66
C TRP A 163 1.91 13.48 8.50
N LYS A 164 2.79 12.69 9.11
CA LYS A 164 4.00 13.22 9.77
C LYS A 164 4.98 13.83 8.77
N ARG A 165 5.26 13.11 7.67
CA ARG A 165 6.17 13.55 6.60
C ARG A 165 5.71 14.87 5.97
N ASN A 166 4.40 15.04 5.80
CA ASN A 166 3.81 16.23 5.19
C ASN A 166 3.55 17.34 6.23
N GLY A 167 3.90 17.13 7.50
CA GLY A 167 3.77 18.13 8.57
C GLY A 167 2.36 18.32 9.10
N ALA A 168 1.37 17.51 8.70
CA ALA A 168 0.01 17.56 9.25
C ALA A 168 -0.04 17.03 10.70
N LEU A 169 0.85 16.11 11.03
CA LEU A 169 1.11 15.62 12.38
C LEU A 169 2.58 15.87 12.74
N SER A 170 2.86 16.08 14.03
CA SER A 170 4.23 16.21 14.55
C SER A 170 4.45 15.30 15.75
N VAL A 171 5.71 15.15 16.16
CA VAL A 171 6.11 14.34 17.32
C VAL A 171 6.78 15.24 18.35
N GLU A 172 6.24 15.22 19.57
CA GLU A 172 6.80 15.92 20.72
C GLU A 172 7.36 14.89 21.71
N HIS A 173 8.55 15.17 22.24
CA HIS A 173 9.23 14.33 23.21
C HIS A 173 8.95 14.88 24.62
N ARG A 174 8.31 14.07 25.47
CA ARG A 174 7.93 14.44 26.84
C ARG A 174 8.53 13.47 27.85
N ALA A 175 9.04 14.00 28.96
CA ALA A 175 9.54 13.20 30.07
C ALA A 175 8.37 12.60 30.87
N VAL A 176 8.22 11.27 30.83
CA VAL A 176 7.24 10.53 31.63
C VAL A 176 7.98 9.53 32.50
N ASN A 177 7.89 9.68 33.82
CA ASN A 177 8.59 8.83 34.79
C ASN A 177 10.10 8.73 34.51
N GLY A 178 10.73 9.85 34.14
CA GLY A 178 12.16 9.92 33.83
C GLY A 178 12.58 9.31 32.49
N ARG A 179 11.64 8.87 31.66
CA ARG A 179 11.89 8.39 30.30
C ARG A 179 11.44 9.42 29.29
N ASP A 180 12.25 9.61 28.27
CA ASP A 180 11.83 10.39 27.11
C ASP A 180 10.87 9.57 26.24
N VAL A 181 9.72 10.15 25.94
CA VAL A 181 8.61 9.46 25.29
C VAL A 181 8.07 10.31 24.13
N PRO A 182 7.96 9.74 22.92
CA PRO A 182 7.33 10.41 21.80
C PRO A 182 5.79 10.37 21.88
N PHE A 183 5.19 11.54 21.83
CA PHE A 183 3.75 11.77 21.67
C PHE A 183 3.47 12.38 20.30
N VAL A 184 2.36 11.99 19.69
CA VAL A 184 1.92 12.57 18.42
C VAL A 184 1.02 13.76 18.75
N ILE A 185 1.33 14.90 18.14
CA ILE A 185 0.60 16.15 18.30
C ILE A 185 0.14 16.69 16.95
N VAL A 186 -0.74 17.68 16.98
CA VAL A 186 -1.15 18.41 15.77
C VAL A 186 0.06 19.17 15.21
N GLY A 187 0.30 19.01 13.90
CA GLY A 187 1.26 19.82 13.16
C GLY A 187 0.56 21.02 12.54
N THR A 188 0.59 21.10 11.21
CA THR A 188 -0.17 22.07 10.42
C THR A 188 -1.65 21.71 10.49
N SER A 189 -2.44 22.53 11.17
CA SER A 189 -3.88 22.33 11.32
C SER A 189 -4.62 22.51 9.99
N VAL A 190 -5.57 21.65 9.71
CA VAL A 190 -6.55 21.86 8.64
C VAL A 190 -7.49 22.98 9.07
N ASP A 191 -7.70 23.97 8.20
CA ASP A 191 -8.66 25.04 8.47
C ASP A 191 -10.09 24.47 8.45
N ALA A 192 -10.87 24.73 9.50
CA ALA A 192 -12.24 24.25 9.61
C ALA A 192 -13.14 24.72 8.46
N SER A 193 -12.81 25.86 7.82
CA SER A 193 -13.51 26.38 6.64
C SER A 193 -13.23 25.57 5.36
N GLU A 194 -12.10 24.85 5.30
CA GLU A 194 -11.71 23.98 4.18
C GLU A 194 -12.30 22.56 4.28
N VAL A 195 -12.91 22.21 5.41
CA VAL A 195 -13.52 20.88 5.69
C VAL A 195 -14.92 20.76 5.06
N SER A 196 -15.27 21.62 4.10
CA SER A 196 -16.62 21.70 3.56
C SER A 196 -17.11 20.34 3.04
N THR A 197 -18.26 19.92 3.55
CA THR A 197 -19.04 18.70 3.29
C THR A 197 -18.46 17.37 3.82
N LEU A 198 -19.16 16.83 4.82
CA LEU A 198 -19.19 15.39 5.12
C LEU A 198 -19.24 14.62 3.80
N PRO A 199 -18.40 13.59 3.58
CA PRO A 199 -18.63 12.67 2.47
C PRO A 199 -20.06 12.14 2.64
N HIS A 200 -20.91 12.35 1.63
CA HIS A 200 -22.25 11.77 1.60
C HIS A 200 -22.09 10.29 1.92
N LEU A 201 -22.69 9.86 3.04
CA LEU A 201 -22.95 8.44 3.29
C LEU A 201 -23.87 8.00 2.17
N GLN A 202 -23.27 7.49 1.08
CA GLN A 202 -23.99 6.80 0.04
C GLN A 202 -24.47 5.51 0.68
N THR A 203 -25.61 5.61 1.35
CA THR A 203 -26.38 4.45 1.79
C THR A 203 -26.72 3.69 0.52
N CYS A 204 -26.08 2.54 0.33
CA CYS A 204 -26.55 1.53 -0.60
C CYS A 204 -27.91 1.06 -0.07
N GLY A 205 -28.95 1.83 -0.39
CA GLY A 205 -30.32 1.48 -0.13
C GLY A 205 -30.66 0.24 -0.94
N ALA A 206 -30.94 -0.84 -0.22
CA ALA A 206 -31.70 -1.97 -0.72
C ALA A 206 -32.97 -1.45 -1.40
N GLY A 207 -33.09 -1.70 -2.70
CA GLY A 207 -34.26 -1.39 -3.50
C GLY A 207 -34.56 -2.56 -4.43
N GLY A 208 -35.37 -3.50 -3.94
CA GLY A 208 -36.28 -4.33 -4.74
C GLY A 208 -35.68 -5.49 -5.53
N ALA A 209 -35.66 -6.67 -4.92
CA ALA A 209 -35.97 -7.89 -5.64
C ALA A 209 -37.51 -8.01 -5.85
N GLU A 210 -37.89 -8.81 -6.84
CA GLU A 210 -39.26 -9.16 -7.33
C GLU A 210 -39.88 -8.15 -8.31
N SER A 211 -40.39 -8.53 -9.49
CA SER A 211 -40.96 -9.81 -9.92
C SER A 211 -40.92 -10.00 -11.44
N ALA A 212 -41.21 -11.24 -11.84
CA ALA A 212 -41.11 -11.86 -13.15
C ALA A 212 -42.12 -11.40 -14.21
N GLY A 213 -41.76 -11.68 -15.47
CA GLY A 213 -42.68 -12.16 -16.51
C GLY A 213 -43.28 -11.11 -17.44
N SER A 214 -42.84 -11.12 -18.70
CA SER A 214 -43.64 -11.48 -19.90
C SER A 214 -43.02 -10.90 -21.18
N GLU A 215 -42.62 -11.78 -22.10
CA GLU A 215 -42.47 -11.45 -23.52
C GLU A 215 -43.85 -11.11 -24.10
N PRO A 216 -43.89 -10.27 -25.16
CA PRO A 216 -44.44 -10.83 -26.39
C PRO A 216 -43.75 -10.35 -27.69
N LEU A 217 -43.66 -11.32 -28.61
CA LEU A 217 -43.54 -11.29 -30.09
C LEU A 217 -42.20 -10.91 -30.72
#